data_AF-A0A8W8NMF4-F1
#
_entry.id   AF-A0A8W8NMF4-F1
#
_cell.length_a   1.000
_cell.length_b   1.000
_cell.length_c   1.000
_cell.angle_alpha   90.00
_cell.angle_beta   90.00
_cell.angle_gamma   90.00
#
_symmetry.space_group_name_H-M   'P 1'
#
loop_
_entity.id
_entity.type
_entity.pdbx_description
1 polymer ?
#
loop_
_entity_poly.entity_id
_entity_poly.type
_entity_poly.pdbx_seq_one_letter_code
_entity_poly.pdbx_strand_id
1 'polypeptide(L)'
;SVEEDLRVGEAMNVLKISHSDGYILKRKQAEEAEKLLRTKLAWLPRNFTVPNIFLQSDKQSVLMQEGKKDNRTLVFVHHPRAAGGHVINCLNNLSYTKNMAMSPVMNSKTRLLWDAGNPDTVTFQNRISIHRGGYAFGVCEKLQRNCHYFTMFRDPFDTMVSLYQHCLDIGTHEYCSLLKSKFVSLRDWIIENSGLLLNQFLYSSHICLAHRLDSSTETLKYPCWHRQKMENDRLTDKEKENVANYIARNLRRWFSVIGVFDKCDESMAMFEHALGETFSKCSSNRNVRSFQEETMMTNKAHLLSNEDRLSDDDDSEEYEDDIDMLRDDFYVQRALSPSNTIYAEAKRVFNIQRQILYNKLNN
;
A
#
# COMPACT_ATOMS: atom_id res chain seq x y z
N SER A 1 36.40 -42.19 -2.71
CA SER A 1 36.17 -43.65 -2.81
C SER A 1 34.85 -43.90 -3.56
N VAL A 2 34.57 -45.10 -4.07
CA VAL A 2 33.27 -45.43 -4.74
C VAL A 2 32.06 -45.15 -3.83
N GLU A 3 32.27 -45.23 -2.53
CA GLU A 3 31.27 -44.95 -1.49
C GLU A 3 30.99 -43.44 -1.28
N GLU A 4 31.96 -42.58 -1.60
CA GLU A 4 31.82 -41.12 -1.58
C GLU A 4 30.99 -40.63 -2.78
N ASP A 5 31.23 -41.18 -3.97
CA ASP A 5 30.49 -40.84 -5.19
C ASP A 5 29.02 -41.29 -5.11
N LEU A 6 28.75 -42.43 -4.44
CA LEU A 6 27.39 -42.90 -4.18
C LEU A 6 26.62 -41.95 -3.26
N ARG A 7 27.26 -41.47 -2.17
CA ARG A 7 26.66 -40.51 -1.23
C ARG A 7 26.39 -39.15 -1.85
N VAL A 8 27.26 -38.69 -2.75
CA VAL A 8 27.05 -37.44 -3.52
C VAL A 8 25.88 -37.61 -4.50
N GLY A 9 25.77 -38.77 -5.16
CA GLY A 9 24.65 -39.09 -6.07
C GLY A 9 23.28 -39.12 -5.36
N GLU A 10 23.23 -39.70 -4.16
CA GLU A 10 22.02 -39.71 -3.32
C GLU A 10 21.62 -38.30 -2.86
N ALA A 11 22.58 -37.50 -2.38
CA ALA A 11 22.35 -36.10 -1.99
C ALA A 11 21.84 -35.24 -3.16
N MET A 12 22.39 -35.42 -4.36
CA MET A 12 21.93 -34.73 -5.57
C MET A 12 20.50 -35.13 -5.99
N ASN A 13 20.13 -36.41 -5.82
CA ASN A 13 18.77 -36.87 -6.11
C ASN A 13 17.75 -36.34 -5.09
N VAL A 14 18.10 -36.30 -3.79
CA VAL A 14 17.25 -35.69 -2.75
C VAL A 14 17.03 -34.20 -3.03
N LEU A 15 18.07 -33.46 -3.45
CA LEU A 15 17.95 -32.05 -3.84
C LEU A 15 17.08 -31.86 -5.09
N LYS A 16 17.19 -32.74 -6.09
CA LYS A 16 16.34 -32.70 -7.29
C LYS A 16 14.87 -32.98 -6.98
N ILE A 17 14.58 -33.96 -6.13
CA ILE A 17 13.22 -34.29 -5.68
C ILE A 17 12.64 -33.12 -4.88
N SER A 18 13.40 -32.58 -3.91
CA SER A 18 13.00 -31.41 -3.13
C SER A 18 12.73 -30.18 -4.01
N HIS A 19 13.55 -29.95 -5.04
CA HIS A 19 13.34 -28.86 -5.99
C HIS A 19 12.10 -29.09 -6.88
N SER A 20 11.83 -30.34 -7.27
CA SER A 20 10.62 -30.74 -8.01
C SER A 20 9.36 -30.54 -7.16
N ASP A 21 9.38 -30.95 -5.90
CA ASP A 21 8.25 -30.79 -4.97
C ASP A 21 7.97 -29.31 -4.67
N GLY A 22 9.02 -28.51 -4.48
CA GLY A 22 8.89 -27.06 -4.34
C GLY A 22 8.31 -26.38 -5.59
N TYR A 23 8.63 -26.87 -6.78
CA TYR A 23 8.06 -26.37 -8.03
C TYR A 23 6.58 -26.73 -8.18
N ILE A 24 6.20 -27.98 -7.88
CA ILE A 24 4.80 -28.45 -7.91
C ILE A 24 3.95 -27.63 -6.93
N LEU A 25 4.44 -27.41 -5.71
CA LEU A 25 3.73 -26.62 -4.70
C LEU A 25 3.50 -25.17 -5.17
N LYS A 26 4.54 -24.51 -5.70
CA LYS A 26 4.43 -23.14 -6.24
C LYS A 26 3.44 -23.06 -7.40
N ARG A 27 3.41 -24.07 -8.26
CA ARG A 27 2.46 -24.12 -9.39
C ARG A 27 1.02 -24.26 -8.89
N LYS A 28 0.76 -25.18 -7.96
CA LYS A 28 -0.57 -25.36 -7.36
C LYS A 28 -1.06 -24.09 -6.67
N GLN A 29 -0.20 -23.42 -5.90
CA GLN A 29 -0.52 -22.13 -5.29
C GLN A 29 -0.85 -21.05 -6.34
N ALA A 30 -0.14 -21.04 -7.47
CA ALA A 30 -0.43 -20.10 -8.55
C ALA A 30 -1.79 -20.38 -9.23
N GLU A 31 -2.13 -21.65 -9.45
CA GLU A 31 -3.43 -22.06 -10.02
C GLU A 31 -4.60 -21.73 -9.07
N GLU A 32 -4.43 -21.98 -7.76
CA GLU A 32 -5.41 -21.58 -6.73
C GLU A 32 -5.59 -20.07 -6.65
N ALA A 33 -4.49 -19.31 -6.69
CA ALA A 33 -4.53 -17.86 -6.75
C ALA A 33 -5.26 -17.38 -8.02
N GLU A 34 -5.01 -17.97 -9.19
CA GLU A 34 -5.69 -17.60 -10.43
C GLU A 34 -7.20 -17.87 -10.35
N LYS A 35 -7.62 -19.01 -9.81
CA LYS A 35 -9.04 -19.32 -9.58
C LYS A 35 -9.68 -18.30 -8.65
N LEU A 36 -9.01 -17.92 -7.56
CA LEU A 36 -9.49 -16.91 -6.62
C LEU A 36 -9.65 -15.55 -7.31
N LEU A 37 -8.66 -15.13 -8.11
CA LEU A 37 -8.71 -13.88 -8.86
C LEU A 37 -9.87 -13.86 -9.85
N ARG A 38 -10.09 -14.94 -10.60
CA ARG A 38 -11.19 -15.00 -11.57
C ARG A 38 -12.58 -14.99 -10.93
N THR A 39 -12.72 -15.58 -9.73
CA THR A 39 -14.04 -15.80 -9.12
C THR A 39 -14.42 -14.73 -8.09
N LYS A 40 -13.49 -14.27 -7.24
CA LYS A 40 -13.77 -13.33 -6.15
C LYS A 40 -13.15 -11.95 -6.34
N LEU A 41 -12.05 -11.84 -7.09
CA LEU A 41 -11.21 -10.62 -7.16
C LEU A 41 -10.85 -10.23 -8.60
N ALA A 42 -11.83 -10.31 -9.51
CA ALA A 42 -11.59 -10.18 -10.96
C ALA A 42 -11.07 -8.81 -11.40
N TRP A 43 -11.18 -7.79 -10.53
CA TRP A 43 -10.68 -6.44 -10.74
C TRP A 43 -9.21 -6.24 -10.33
N LEU A 44 -8.59 -7.22 -9.66
CA LEU A 44 -7.22 -7.07 -9.16
C LEU A 44 -6.14 -7.17 -10.24
N PRO A 45 -6.23 -8.04 -11.26
CA PRO A 45 -5.25 -8.06 -12.35
C PRO A 45 -5.23 -6.74 -13.14
N ARG A 46 -4.05 -6.11 -13.29
CA ARG A 46 -3.89 -4.82 -13.98
C ARG A 46 -2.70 -4.82 -14.94
N ASN A 47 -2.87 -4.18 -16.11
CA ASN A 47 -1.86 -4.12 -17.19
C ASN A 47 -1.45 -2.70 -17.63
N PHE A 48 -2.10 -1.65 -17.12
CA PHE A 48 -1.99 -0.27 -17.64
C PHE A 48 -1.00 0.60 -16.85
N THR A 49 0.20 0.08 -16.56
CA THR A 49 1.16 0.75 -15.67
C THR A 49 2.57 0.77 -16.25
N VAL A 50 3.28 1.87 -16.04
CA VAL A 50 4.72 1.90 -16.33
C VAL A 50 5.44 1.03 -15.29
N PRO A 51 6.13 -0.05 -15.70
CA PRO A 51 6.78 -0.97 -14.78
C PRO A 51 8.00 -0.34 -14.12
N ASN A 52 8.63 -1.08 -13.21
CA ASN A 52 9.75 -0.58 -12.43
C ASN A 52 10.93 -0.12 -13.30
N ILE A 53 11.28 1.16 -13.18
CA ILE A 53 12.23 1.84 -14.05
C ILE A 53 13.65 1.34 -13.85
N PHE A 54 14.03 0.92 -12.64
CA PHE A 54 15.39 0.41 -12.37
C PHE A 54 15.59 -1.00 -12.89
N LEU A 55 14.52 -1.80 -12.93
CA LEU A 55 14.58 -3.23 -13.22
C LEU A 55 14.39 -3.56 -14.70
N GLN A 56 14.11 -2.56 -15.55
CA GLN A 56 14.01 -2.71 -17.00
C GLN A 56 15.08 -1.86 -17.68
N SER A 57 16.26 -2.45 -17.88
CA SER A 57 17.42 -1.82 -18.55
C SER A 57 17.08 -1.31 -19.95
N ASP A 58 16.27 -2.06 -20.69
CA ASP A 58 16.09 -1.86 -22.14
C ASP A 58 15.08 -0.76 -22.48
N LYS A 59 14.37 -0.23 -21.48
CA LYS A 59 13.35 0.84 -21.64
C LYS A 59 13.72 2.15 -20.93
N GLN A 60 14.84 2.20 -20.22
CA GLN A 60 15.33 3.41 -19.55
C GLN A 60 15.66 4.56 -20.52
N SER A 61 16.08 4.24 -21.74
CA SER A 61 16.45 5.22 -22.77
C SER A 61 15.26 5.98 -23.37
N VAL A 62 14.03 5.47 -23.27
CA VAL A 62 12.85 6.06 -23.92
C VAL A 62 12.11 7.07 -23.02
N LEU A 63 12.23 6.95 -21.70
CA LEU A 63 11.43 7.77 -20.75
C LEU A 63 12.11 9.07 -20.30
N MET A 64 13.43 9.19 -20.43
CA MET A 64 14.17 10.38 -19.94
C MET A 64 14.49 11.42 -21.03
N GLN A 65 14.23 11.14 -22.32
CA GLN A 65 14.71 12.01 -23.41
C GLN A 65 13.71 12.99 -24.01
N GLU A 66 12.40 12.95 -23.71
CA GLU A 66 11.45 13.89 -24.34
C GLU A 66 10.98 14.99 -23.40
N GLY A 67 11.81 16.02 -23.27
CA GLY A 67 11.46 17.34 -22.73
C GLY A 67 10.42 18.11 -23.55
N LYS A 68 9.44 17.45 -24.17
CA LYS A 68 8.35 18.06 -24.95
C LYS A 68 7.01 17.44 -24.55
N LYS A 69 6.22 18.20 -23.77
CA LYS A 69 4.86 17.87 -23.29
C LYS A 69 4.78 16.48 -22.64
N ASP A 70 5.26 16.43 -21.41
CA ASP A 70 5.24 15.24 -20.57
C ASP A 70 3.80 14.78 -20.29
N ASN A 71 3.29 13.88 -21.13
CA ASN A 71 1.96 13.30 -21.02
C ASN A 71 1.95 12.16 -19.97
N ARG A 72 2.63 12.37 -18.84
CA ARG A 72 2.70 11.40 -17.75
C ARG A 72 1.71 11.73 -16.64
N THR A 73 1.21 10.68 -16.00
CA THR A 73 0.46 10.77 -14.76
C THR A 73 1.26 10.13 -13.64
N LEU A 74 1.45 10.87 -12.55
CA LEU A 74 2.05 10.38 -11.32
C LEU A 74 0.93 9.89 -10.40
N VAL A 75 1.05 8.67 -9.88
CA VAL A 75 0.08 8.13 -8.92
C VAL A 75 0.78 7.64 -7.68
N PHE A 76 0.63 8.38 -6.59
CA PHE A 76 1.13 7.99 -5.28
C PHE A 76 0.11 7.14 -4.54
N VAL A 77 0.38 5.85 -4.42
CA VAL A 77 -0.41 4.94 -3.58
C VAL A 77 0.04 5.17 -2.14
N HIS A 78 -0.80 5.86 -1.36
CA HIS A 78 -0.44 6.29 0.00
C HIS A 78 -0.78 5.20 1.03
N HIS A 79 0.24 4.56 1.60
CA HIS A 79 0.08 3.69 2.77
C HIS A 79 0.10 4.51 4.07
N PRO A 80 -0.84 4.31 5.01
CA PRO A 80 -0.90 5.08 6.25
C PRO A 80 0.42 4.94 7.02
N ARG A 81 0.83 6.03 7.68
CA ARG A 81 2.02 6.05 8.54
C ARG A 81 3.35 5.68 7.87
N ALA A 82 3.43 5.66 6.53
CA ALA A 82 4.64 5.39 5.76
C ALA A 82 5.24 6.67 5.13
N ALA A 83 5.35 7.74 5.93
CA ALA A 83 5.79 9.09 5.50
C ALA A 83 5.02 9.70 4.30
N GLY A 84 3.78 9.26 4.04
CA GLY A 84 3.04 9.74 2.88
C GLY A 84 2.72 11.24 2.93
N GLY A 85 2.52 11.84 4.11
CA GLY A 85 2.37 13.29 4.25
C GLY A 85 3.56 14.08 3.68
N HIS A 86 4.79 13.55 3.82
CA HIS A 86 6.00 14.17 3.26
C HIS A 86 6.00 14.12 1.72
N VAL A 87 5.68 12.95 1.16
CA VAL A 87 5.57 12.77 -0.30
C VAL A 87 4.44 13.61 -0.88
N ILE A 88 3.31 13.69 -0.19
CA ILE A 88 2.16 14.50 -0.57
C ILE A 88 2.54 15.98 -0.59
N ASN A 89 3.31 16.47 0.38
CA ASN A 89 3.80 17.84 0.39
C ASN A 89 4.72 18.12 -0.81
N CYS A 90 5.58 17.17 -1.20
CA CYS A 90 6.30 17.28 -2.47
C CYS A 90 5.36 17.38 -3.67
N LEU A 91 4.35 16.51 -3.75
CA LEU A 91 3.40 16.53 -4.85
C LEU A 91 2.60 17.84 -4.92
N ASN A 92 2.25 18.43 -3.78
CA ASN A 92 1.64 19.76 -3.72
C ASN A 92 2.59 20.81 -4.33
N ASN A 93 3.85 20.82 -3.90
CA ASN A 93 4.86 21.75 -4.44
C ASN A 93 5.06 21.55 -5.95
N LEU A 94 5.11 20.32 -6.44
CA LEU A 94 5.18 20.00 -7.87
C LEU A 94 3.94 20.49 -8.62
N SER A 95 2.75 20.27 -8.05
CA SER A 95 1.48 20.74 -8.61
C SER A 95 1.50 22.25 -8.84
N TYR A 96 1.94 23.03 -7.84
CA TYR A 96 2.03 24.49 -7.95
C TYR A 96 3.15 24.95 -8.90
N THR A 97 4.36 24.42 -8.75
CA THR A 97 5.55 24.92 -9.47
C THR A 97 5.55 24.54 -10.95
N LYS A 98 4.97 23.39 -11.30
CA LYS A 98 4.90 22.89 -12.68
C LYS A 98 3.50 22.99 -13.30
N ASN A 99 2.55 23.61 -12.62
CA ASN A 99 1.15 23.70 -13.05
C ASN A 99 0.54 22.32 -13.41
N MET A 100 0.88 21.30 -12.62
CA MET A 100 0.37 19.95 -12.81
C MET A 100 -0.93 19.79 -12.01
N ALA A 101 -2.05 19.63 -12.69
CA ALA A 101 -3.34 19.45 -12.02
C ALA A 101 -3.31 18.18 -11.14
N MET A 102 -3.71 18.33 -9.88
CA MET A 102 -3.71 17.27 -8.88
C MET A 102 -5.14 16.93 -8.46
N SER A 103 -5.46 15.63 -8.33
CA SER A 103 -6.77 15.22 -7.84
C SER A 103 -6.94 15.51 -6.35
N PRO A 104 -8.19 15.56 -5.85
CA PRO A 104 -8.48 15.30 -4.45
C PRO A 104 -7.84 13.98 -3.98
N VAL A 105 -7.69 13.84 -2.66
CA VAL A 105 -7.21 12.58 -2.05
C VAL A 105 -8.15 11.44 -2.44
N MET A 106 -7.61 10.37 -2.99
CA MET A 106 -8.31 9.14 -3.36
C MET A 106 -8.62 8.30 -2.10
N ASN A 107 -9.68 8.69 -1.40
CA ASN A 107 -10.35 7.92 -0.36
C ASN A 107 -11.58 7.20 -0.96
N SER A 108 -12.35 6.48 -0.15
CA SER A 108 -13.43 5.64 -0.70
C SER A 108 -14.50 6.45 -1.44
N LYS A 109 -14.76 7.68 -0.99
CA LYS A 109 -15.77 8.56 -1.59
C LYS A 109 -15.29 9.12 -2.93
N THR A 110 -14.08 9.66 -2.98
CA THR A 110 -13.53 10.26 -4.21
C THR A 110 -13.17 9.21 -5.24
N ARG A 111 -12.70 8.02 -4.82
CA ARG A 111 -12.47 6.90 -5.73
C ARG A 111 -13.78 6.37 -6.33
N LEU A 112 -14.87 6.33 -5.56
CA LEU A 112 -16.19 5.98 -6.09
C LEU A 112 -16.63 6.97 -7.19
N LEU A 113 -16.40 8.27 -7.00
CA LEU A 113 -16.71 9.29 -8.02
C LEU A 113 -15.82 9.14 -9.27
N TRP A 114 -14.54 8.83 -9.09
CA TRP A 114 -13.63 8.52 -10.19
C TRP A 114 -14.13 7.34 -11.04
N ASP A 115 -14.57 6.28 -10.38
CA ASP A 115 -15.06 5.07 -11.04
C ASP A 115 -16.47 5.25 -11.64
N ALA A 116 -17.29 6.17 -11.12
CA ALA A 116 -18.60 6.51 -11.69
C ALA A 116 -18.52 7.42 -12.94
N GLY A 117 -17.38 8.04 -13.22
CA GLY A 117 -17.19 8.90 -14.40
C GLY A 117 -17.49 8.16 -15.71
N ASN A 118 -18.27 8.82 -16.58
CA ASN A 118 -18.66 8.33 -17.91
C ASN A 118 -17.57 8.65 -18.98
N PRO A 119 -17.69 8.14 -20.23
CA PRO A 119 -16.72 8.43 -21.28
C PRO A 119 -16.47 9.93 -21.55
N ASP A 120 -17.47 10.80 -21.33
CA ASP A 120 -17.30 12.25 -21.49
C ASP A 120 -16.38 12.86 -20.42
N THR A 121 -16.37 12.27 -19.21
CA THR A 121 -15.44 12.66 -18.12
C THR A 121 -14.00 12.21 -18.34
N VAL A 122 -13.72 11.32 -19.31
CA VAL A 122 -12.35 10.87 -19.62
C VAL A 122 -11.48 12.05 -20.04
N THR A 123 -12.05 13.04 -20.72
CA THR A 123 -11.34 14.27 -21.08
C THR A 123 -10.91 15.11 -19.87
N PHE A 124 -11.70 15.10 -18.78
CA PHE A 124 -11.34 15.74 -17.52
C PHE A 124 -10.32 14.91 -16.73
N GLN A 125 -10.53 13.60 -16.65
CA GLN A 125 -9.62 12.66 -15.98
C GLN A 125 -8.22 12.69 -16.62
N ASN A 126 -8.15 12.81 -17.95
CA ASN A 126 -6.91 12.95 -18.70
C ASN A 126 -6.23 14.33 -18.56
N ARG A 127 -6.82 15.29 -17.83
CA ARG A 127 -6.14 16.55 -17.47
C ARG A 127 -5.41 16.48 -16.14
N ILE A 128 -5.74 15.51 -15.28
CA ILE A 128 -5.16 15.40 -13.94
C ILE A 128 -3.83 14.65 -14.00
N SER A 129 -2.72 15.32 -13.79
CA SER A 129 -1.39 14.72 -13.90
C SER A 129 -0.89 14.09 -12.60
N ILE A 130 -1.52 14.37 -11.46
CA ILE A 130 -1.12 13.83 -10.16
C ILE A 130 -2.33 13.25 -9.42
N HIS A 131 -2.23 11.99 -9.02
CA HIS A 131 -3.19 11.33 -8.13
C HIS A 131 -2.49 10.86 -6.85
N ARG A 132 -3.21 10.91 -5.72
CA ARG A 132 -2.69 10.50 -4.42
C ARG A 132 -3.79 9.96 -3.52
N GLY A 133 -3.47 8.99 -2.66
CA GLY A 133 -4.37 8.51 -1.61
C GLY A 133 -4.33 7.00 -1.41
N GLY A 134 -4.98 6.53 -0.34
CA GLY A 134 -4.97 5.11 0.04
C GLY A 134 -5.67 4.19 -0.97
N TYR A 135 -6.63 4.72 -1.73
CA TYR A 135 -7.31 3.98 -2.80
C TYR A 135 -6.99 4.55 -4.18
N ALA A 136 -5.78 5.12 -4.35
CA ALA A 136 -5.29 5.54 -5.66
C ALA A 136 -4.89 4.35 -6.55
N PHE A 137 -4.63 3.17 -5.98
CA PHE A 137 -4.29 1.98 -6.77
C PHE A 137 -5.46 1.53 -7.66
N GLY A 138 -5.25 1.50 -8.97
CA GLY A 138 -6.24 1.19 -10.00
C GLY A 138 -6.73 2.38 -10.82
N VAL A 139 -6.46 3.64 -10.42
CA VAL A 139 -6.93 4.83 -11.16
C VAL A 139 -6.38 4.91 -12.59
N CYS A 140 -5.20 4.34 -12.86
CA CYS A 140 -4.59 4.31 -14.19
C CYS A 140 -5.43 3.58 -15.24
N GLU A 141 -6.35 2.69 -14.87
CA GLU A 141 -7.16 1.92 -15.84
C GLU A 141 -8.09 2.79 -16.68
N LYS A 142 -8.41 3.99 -16.19
CA LYS A 142 -9.24 4.98 -16.90
C LYS A 142 -8.43 6.00 -17.68
N LEU A 143 -7.10 5.95 -17.60
CA LEU A 143 -6.21 6.92 -18.21
C LEU A 143 -5.65 6.39 -19.53
N GLN A 144 -5.56 7.28 -20.52
CA GLN A 144 -5.05 6.94 -21.86
C GLN A 144 -3.59 7.35 -22.05
N ARG A 145 -2.81 7.41 -20.97
CA ARG A 145 -1.45 7.95 -20.97
C ARG A 145 -0.54 7.21 -20.00
N ASN A 146 0.76 7.44 -20.10
CA ASN A 146 1.76 6.80 -19.26
C ASN A 146 1.48 7.09 -17.79
N CYS A 147 1.19 6.04 -17.04
CA CYS A 147 0.76 6.14 -15.66
C CYS A 147 1.77 5.47 -14.74
N HIS A 148 2.42 6.27 -13.91
CA HIS A 148 3.52 5.88 -13.04
C HIS A 148 3.01 5.74 -11.62
N TYR A 149 2.72 4.51 -11.20
CA TYR A 149 2.53 4.25 -9.78
C TYR A 149 3.86 4.30 -9.05
N PHE A 150 3.84 4.95 -7.90
CA PHE A 150 4.90 4.86 -6.92
C PHE A 150 4.31 4.83 -5.52
N THR A 151 5.08 4.30 -4.58
CA THR A 151 4.61 4.09 -3.21
C THR A 151 5.79 4.03 -2.24
N MET A 152 5.51 4.24 -0.96
CA MET A 152 6.42 4.04 0.14
C MET A 152 5.81 3.05 1.13
N PHE A 153 6.49 1.93 1.35
CA PHE A 153 6.06 0.94 2.34
C PHE A 153 6.74 1.16 3.69
N ARG A 154 6.05 0.78 4.75
CA ARG A 154 6.60 0.67 6.10
C ARG A 154 6.37 -0.75 6.62
N ASP A 155 7.17 -1.17 7.58
CA ASP A 155 6.95 -2.42 8.29
C ASP A 155 5.49 -2.51 8.79
N PRO A 156 4.77 -3.62 8.55
CA PRO A 156 3.36 -3.72 8.90
C PRO A 156 3.07 -3.59 10.39
N PHE A 157 3.93 -4.16 11.25
CA PHE A 157 3.77 -4.07 12.70
C PHE A 157 3.96 -2.61 13.16
N ASP A 158 5.06 -1.97 12.74
CA ASP A 158 5.33 -0.56 13.07
C ASP A 158 4.24 0.38 12.54
N THR A 159 3.63 0.03 11.41
CA THR A 159 2.50 0.76 10.84
C THR A 159 1.29 0.70 11.77
N MET A 160 0.95 -0.48 12.30
CA MET A 160 -0.19 -0.65 13.20
C MET A 160 0.03 0.08 14.53
N VAL A 161 1.22 -0.05 15.13
CA VAL A 161 1.59 0.65 16.38
C VAL A 161 1.49 2.17 16.18
N SER A 162 2.08 2.69 15.09
CA SER A 162 2.03 4.13 14.80
C SER A 162 0.63 4.63 14.49
N LEU A 163 -0.23 3.77 13.91
CA LEU A 163 -1.62 4.12 13.63
C LEU A 163 -2.48 4.09 14.91
N TYR A 164 -2.24 3.13 15.81
CA TYR A 164 -2.90 3.06 17.11
C TYR A 164 -2.69 4.35 17.91
N GLN A 165 -1.43 4.75 18.08
CA GLN A 165 -1.06 6.00 18.75
C GLN A 165 -1.74 7.21 18.12
N HIS A 166 -1.71 7.30 16.79
CA HIS A 166 -2.39 8.38 16.07
C HIS A 166 -3.90 8.43 16.31
N CYS A 167 -4.54 7.26 16.39
CA CYS A 167 -5.97 7.16 16.62
C CYS A 167 -6.37 7.48 18.06
N LEU A 168 -5.49 7.24 19.04
CA LEU A 168 -5.69 7.71 20.42
C LEU A 168 -5.77 9.25 20.48
N ASP A 169 -4.93 9.94 19.70
CA ASP A 169 -4.82 11.40 19.71
C ASP A 169 -5.94 12.10 18.92
N ILE A 170 -6.26 11.64 17.72
CA ILE A 170 -7.08 12.40 16.75
C ILE A 170 -8.50 11.83 16.59
N GLY A 171 -8.72 10.54 16.83
CA GLY A 171 -10.03 9.87 16.90
C GLY A 171 -10.94 9.91 15.65
N THR A 172 -10.81 10.86 14.73
CA THR A 172 -11.78 11.13 13.66
C THR A 172 -11.36 10.66 12.27
N HIS A 173 -10.18 10.05 12.11
CA HIS A 173 -9.75 9.51 10.82
C HIS A 173 -10.54 8.24 10.47
N GLU A 174 -10.72 7.92 9.17
CA GLU A 174 -11.50 6.74 8.74
C GLU A 174 -11.02 5.44 9.41
N TYR A 175 -9.70 5.27 9.52
CA TYR A 175 -9.07 4.13 10.20
C TYR A 175 -9.27 4.11 11.72
N CYS A 176 -9.57 5.26 12.35
CA CYS A 176 -9.80 5.37 13.79
C CYS A 176 -11.27 5.19 14.20
N SER A 177 -12.17 5.12 13.20
CA SER A 177 -13.61 5.20 13.43
C SER A 177 -14.30 3.85 13.68
N LEU A 178 -13.68 2.72 13.34
CA LEU A 178 -14.25 1.38 13.55
C LEU A 178 -14.18 0.94 15.00
N LEU A 179 -12.96 0.90 15.50
CA LEU A 179 -12.64 0.56 16.86
C LEU A 179 -12.12 1.86 17.43
N LYS A 180 -12.82 2.41 18.42
CA LYS A 180 -12.28 3.54 19.13
C LYS A 180 -11.05 3.00 19.88
N SER A 181 -9.85 3.35 19.42
CA SER A 181 -8.58 2.85 19.96
C SER A 181 -8.47 2.98 21.48
N LYS A 182 -9.16 3.97 22.06
CA LYS A 182 -9.30 4.18 23.51
C LYS A 182 -10.00 3.06 24.28
N PHE A 183 -10.59 2.07 23.61
CA PHE A 183 -11.35 0.98 24.24
C PHE A 183 -10.90 -0.40 23.75
N VAL A 184 -9.72 -0.51 23.13
CA VAL A 184 -9.13 -1.78 22.69
C VAL A 184 -7.64 -1.78 23.00
N SER A 185 -7.10 -2.93 23.40
CA SER A 185 -5.66 -3.14 23.57
C SER A 185 -4.92 -2.96 22.24
N LEU A 186 -3.61 -2.70 22.31
CA LEU A 186 -2.78 -2.60 21.10
C LEU A 186 -2.78 -3.92 20.35
N ARG A 187 -2.78 -5.05 21.06
CA ARG A 187 -2.85 -6.40 20.48
C ARG A 187 -4.09 -6.59 19.61
N ASP A 188 -5.27 -6.36 20.17
CA ASP A 188 -6.54 -6.55 19.46
C ASP A 188 -6.69 -5.53 18.32
N TRP A 189 -6.20 -4.31 18.53
CA TRP A 189 -6.11 -3.31 17.48
C TRP A 189 -5.31 -3.80 16.27
N ILE A 190 -4.13 -4.39 16.50
CA ILE A 190 -3.27 -4.93 15.44
C ILE A 190 -4.00 -6.04 14.69
N ILE A 191 -4.61 -6.99 15.41
CA ILE A 191 -5.30 -8.14 14.82
C ILE A 191 -6.47 -7.66 13.93
N GLU A 192 -7.29 -6.74 14.42
CA GLU A 192 -8.47 -6.24 13.71
C GLU A 192 -8.13 -5.38 12.49
N ASN A 193 -7.00 -4.66 12.52
CA ASN A 193 -6.56 -3.76 11.46
C ASN A 193 -5.47 -4.36 10.54
N SER A 194 -5.05 -5.60 10.76
CA SER A 194 -3.91 -6.22 10.04
C SER A 194 -4.09 -6.27 8.52
N GLY A 195 -5.35 -6.32 8.05
CA GLY A 195 -5.73 -6.31 6.64
C GLY A 195 -5.60 -4.96 5.94
N LEU A 196 -5.17 -3.89 6.63
CA LEU A 196 -5.13 -2.52 6.08
C LEU A 196 -4.40 -2.42 4.74
N LEU A 197 -3.19 -2.99 4.64
CA LEU A 197 -2.40 -2.94 3.40
C LEU A 197 -3.10 -3.69 2.27
N LEU A 198 -3.63 -4.88 2.56
CA LEU A 198 -4.35 -5.70 1.60
C LEU A 198 -5.61 -4.98 1.09
N ASN A 199 -6.36 -4.33 1.99
CA ASN A 199 -7.57 -3.57 1.67
C ASN A 199 -7.33 -2.43 0.67
N GLN A 200 -6.14 -1.82 0.69
CA GLN A 200 -5.78 -0.77 -0.26
C GLN A 200 -5.59 -1.31 -1.69
N PHE A 201 -5.01 -2.51 -1.84
CA PHE A 201 -4.87 -3.16 -3.14
C PHE A 201 -6.18 -3.74 -3.67
N LEU A 202 -6.99 -4.29 -2.76
CA LEU A 202 -8.24 -4.98 -3.08
C LEU A 202 -9.44 -4.06 -3.30
N TYR A 203 -9.29 -2.75 -3.08
CA TYR A 203 -10.38 -1.81 -3.24
C TYR A 203 -11.05 -1.92 -4.63
N SER A 204 -12.38 -2.01 -4.64
CA SER A 204 -13.22 -1.95 -5.83
C SER A 204 -14.49 -1.16 -5.56
N SER A 205 -14.74 -0.12 -6.36
CA SER A 205 -15.98 0.66 -6.26
C SER A 205 -17.23 -0.16 -6.52
N HIS A 206 -17.14 -1.28 -7.26
CA HIS A 206 -18.27 -2.17 -7.51
C HIS A 206 -18.85 -2.75 -6.22
N ILE A 207 -18.01 -3.10 -5.23
CA ILE A 207 -18.47 -3.57 -3.91
C ILE A 207 -19.30 -2.50 -3.22
N CYS A 208 -18.97 -1.23 -3.43
CA CYS A 208 -19.69 -0.11 -2.85
C CYS A 208 -20.99 0.25 -3.59
N LEU A 209 -21.16 -0.19 -4.83
CA LEU A 209 -22.32 0.07 -5.69
C LEU A 209 -23.33 -1.09 -5.71
N ALA A 210 -22.86 -2.34 -5.66
CA ALA A 210 -23.67 -3.56 -5.86
C ALA A 210 -24.84 -3.69 -4.86
N HIS A 211 -24.69 -3.18 -3.64
CA HIS A 211 -25.74 -3.25 -2.60
C HIS A 211 -26.75 -2.10 -2.62
N ARG A 212 -26.73 -1.20 -3.62
CA ARG A 212 -27.81 -0.21 -3.80
C ARG A 212 -29.06 -0.79 -4.47
N LEU A 213 -28.95 -1.97 -5.08
CA LEU A 213 -30.05 -2.61 -5.82
C LEU A 213 -30.90 -3.56 -4.95
N ASP A 214 -30.38 -4.02 -3.81
CA ASP A 214 -31.15 -4.81 -2.84
C ASP A 214 -31.70 -3.89 -1.75
N SER A 215 -32.97 -3.50 -1.87
CA SER A 215 -33.67 -2.60 -0.97
C SER A 215 -34.06 -3.27 0.36
N SER A 216 -33.10 -3.82 1.09
CA SER A 216 -33.24 -4.15 2.52
C SER A 216 -32.44 -3.15 3.35
N THR A 217 -33.14 -2.50 4.28
CA THR A 217 -32.86 -1.19 4.88
C THR A 217 -31.67 -1.11 5.83
N GLU A 218 -30.83 -2.14 5.95
CA GLU A 218 -29.68 -2.17 6.89
C GLU A 218 -28.31 -1.98 6.22
N THR A 219 -28.14 -2.33 4.94
CA THR A 219 -26.83 -2.34 4.24
C THR A 219 -26.35 -0.95 3.78
N LEU A 220 -27.23 0.06 3.78
CA LEU A 220 -26.91 1.47 3.57
C LEU A 220 -26.22 2.13 4.79
N LYS A 221 -26.18 1.46 5.95
CA LYS A 221 -25.67 2.02 7.22
C LYS A 221 -24.16 2.23 7.27
N TYR A 222 -23.38 1.45 6.51
CA TYR A 222 -21.91 1.48 6.60
C TYR A 222 -21.25 2.28 5.47
N PRO A 223 -20.18 3.05 5.76
CA PRO A 223 -19.41 3.72 4.72
C PRO A 223 -18.74 2.71 3.76
N CYS A 224 -18.44 3.15 2.54
CA CYS A 224 -17.90 2.29 1.47
C CYS A 224 -16.64 1.53 1.88
N TRP A 225 -15.68 2.19 2.54
CA TRP A 225 -14.46 1.52 3.01
C TRP A 225 -14.75 0.41 4.03
N HIS A 226 -15.78 0.53 4.87
CA HIS A 226 -16.13 -0.51 5.85
C HIS A 226 -16.73 -1.73 5.15
N ARG A 227 -17.60 -1.51 4.15
CA ARG A 227 -18.10 -2.60 3.30
C ARG A 227 -16.97 -3.33 2.59
N GLN A 228 -16.01 -2.58 2.05
CA GLN A 228 -14.82 -3.17 1.43
C GLN A 228 -14.03 -4.05 2.41
N LYS A 229 -13.82 -3.56 3.65
CA LYS A 229 -13.17 -4.36 4.70
C LYS A 229 -13.95 -5.64 4.98
N MET A 230 -15.27 -5.56 5.20
CA MET A 230 -16.10 -6.74 5.47
C MET A 230 -16.02 -7.80 4.35
N GLU A 231 -16.06 -7.38 3.08
CA GLU A 231 -15.89 -8.33 1.96
C GLU A 231 -14.50 -8.98 1.94
N ASN A 232 -13.46 -8.19 2.20
CA ASN A 232 -12.09 -8.72 2.24
C ASN A 232 -11.84 -9.62 3.46
N ASP A 233 -12.51 -9.35 4.59
CA ASP A 233 -12.41 -10.16 5.81
C ASP A 233 -13.08 -11.53 5.68
N ARG A 234 -14.01 -11.69 4.71
CA ARG A 234 -14.58 -13.00 4.34
C ARG A 234 -13.60 -13.92 3.61
N LEU A 235 -12.45 -13.41 3.15
CA LEU A 235 -11.40 -14.25 2.61
C LEU A 235 -10.81 -15.12 3.73
N THR A 236 -10.66 -16.40 3.45
CA THR A 236 -9.94 -17.32 4.35
C THR A 236 -8.46 -16.92 4.45
N ASP A 237 -7.78 -17.34 5.52
CA ASP A 237 -6.33 -17.08 5.68
C ASP A 237 -5.53 -17.55 4.46
N LYS A 238 -5.91 -18.70 3.88
CA LYS A 238 -5.25 -19.24 2.69
C LYS A 238 -5.48 -18.36 1.47
N GLU A 239 -6.69 -17.83 1.31
CA GLU A 239 -7.00 -16.89 0.23
C GLU A 239 -6.23 -15.57 0.41
N LYS A 240 -6.17 -15.02 1.63
CA LYS A 240 -5.37 -13.82 1.94
C LYS A 240 -3.89 -14.03 1.61
N GLU A 241 -3.33 -15.18 1.96
CA GLU A 241 -1.95 -15.58 1.60
C GLU A 241 -1.75 -15.64 0.07
N ASN A 242 -2.66 -16.30 -0.65
CA ASN A 242 -2.60 -16.42 -2.11
C ASN A 242 -2.66 -15.04 -2.81
N VAL A 243 -3.51 -14.14 -2.31
CA VAL A 243 -3.63 -12.76 -2.80
C VAL A 243 -2.37 -11.96 -2.49
N ALA A 244 -1.85 -12.03 -1.26
CA ALA A 244 -0.61 -11.35 -0.88
C ALA A 244 0.57 -11.79 -1.76
N ASN A 245 0.70 -13.09 -2.00
CA ASN A 245 1.69 -13.65 -2.93
C ASN A 245 1.50 -13.19 -4.37
N TYR A 246 0.25 -13.02 -4.82
CA TYR A 246 -0.03 -12.44 -6.14
C TYR A 246 0.39 -10.96 -6.21
N ILE A 247 0.04 -10.16 -5.20
CA ILE A 247 0.42 -8.74 -5.12
C ILE A 247 1.95 -8.60 -5.11
N ALA A 248 2.62 -9.33 -4.21
CA ALA A 248 4.07 -9.34 -4.07
C ALA A 248 4.76 -9.58 -5.43
N ARG A 249 4.39 -10.66 -6.13
CA ARG A 249 4.96 -11.00 -7.45
C ARG A 249 4.75 -9.93 -8.52
N ASN A 250 3.72 -9.10 -8.39
CA ASN A 250 3.39 -8.06 -9.36
C ASN A 250 3.87 -6.65 -8.97
N LEU A 251 4.41 -6.44 -7.76
CA LEU A 251 4.91 -5.12 -7.34
C LEU A 251 5.87 -4.49 -8.35
N ARG A 252 6.79 -5.27 -8.91
CA ARG A 252 7.77 -4.83 -9.93
C ARG A 252 7.13 -4.42 -11.27
N ARG A 253 5.93 -4.92 -11.56
CA ARG A 253 5.18 -4.60 -12.79
C ARG A 253 4.23 -3.43 -12.59
N TRP A 254 3.64 -3.34 -11.39
CA TRP A 254 2.67 -2.31 -11.06
C TRP A 254 3.31 -0.97 -10.72
N PHE A 255 4.45 -0.96 -10.02
CA PHE A 255 5.09 0.27 -9.55
C PHE A 255 6.33 0.62 -10.36
N SER A 256 6.38 1.85 -10.86
CA SER A 256 7.55 2.44 -11.52
C SER A 256 8.73 2.59 -10.55
N VAL A 257 8.45 2.86 -9.27
CA VAL A 257 9.45 2.91 -8.20
C VAL A 257 8.80 2.62 -6.85
N ILE A 258 9.50 1.90 -5.98
CA ILE A 258 9.08 1.56 -4.62
C ILE A 258 10.10 2.11 -3.63
N GLY A 259 9.61 2.80 -2.61
CA GLY A 259 10.37 3.28 -1.46
C GLY A 259 10.07 2.47 -0.20
N VAL A 260 10.94 2.58 0.80
CA VAL A 260 10.71 2.10 2.16
C VAL A 260 10.95 3.20 3.19
N PHE A 261 10.09 3.26 4.20
CA PHE A 261 10.08 4.29 5.23
C PHE A 261 11.41 4.39 5.99
N ASP A 262 11.99 3.25 6.38
CA ASP A 262 13.25 3.18 7.15
C ASP A 262 14.46 3.79 6.41
N LYS A 263 14.32 3.96 5.09
CA LYS A 263 15.30 4.57 4.19
C LYS A 263 14.64 5.69 3.39
N CYS A 264 13.96 6.60 4.10
CA CYS A 264 13.17 7.67 3.49
C CYS A 264 13.99 8.54 2.53
N ASP A 265 15.16 9.03 2.95
CA ASP A 265 16.01 9.88 2.09
C ASP A 265 16.46 9.17 0.80
N GLU A 266 16.90 7.91 0.92
CA GLU A 266 17.24 7.05 -0.24
C GLU A 266 16.01 6.81 -1.13
N SER A 267 14.84 6.61 -0.54
CA SER A 267 13.58 6.44 -1.26
C SER A 267 13.20 7.70 -2.05
N MET A 268 13.35 8.88 -1.45
CA MET A 268 13.07 10.17 -2.11
C MET A 268 14.05 10.42 -3.26
N ALA A 269 15.33 10.09 -3.10
CA ALA A 269 16.31 10.16 -4.19
C ALA A 269 15.96 9.21 -5.34
N MET A 270 15.47 8.01 -5.05
CA MET A 270 14.99 7.09 -6.08
C MET A 270 13.72 7.58 -6.77
N PHE A 271 12.78 8.20 -6.05
CA PHE A 271 11.61 8.83 -6.65
C PHE A 271 12.02 9.95 -7.59
N GLU A 272 12.99 10.77 -7.18
CA GLU A 272 13.53 11.84 -8.03
C GLU A 272 14.15 11.32 -9.31
N HIS A 273 15.00 10.30 -9.20
CA HIS A 273 15.63 9.69 -10.37
C HIS A 273 14.61 9.04 -11.30
N ALA A 274 13.69 8.23 -10.75
CA ALA A 274 12.74 7.47 -11.54
C ALA A 274 11.66 8.34 -12.19
N LEU A 275 11.18 9.35 -11.48
CA LEU A 275 10.10 10.19 -11.94
C LEU A 275 10.62 11.48 -12.61
N GLY A 276 11.91 11.78 -12.57
CA GLY A 276 12.45 13.03 -13.13
C GLY A 276 11.85 14.28 -12.49
N GLU A 277 11.56 14.20 -11.19
CA GLU A 277 10.90 15.23 -10.41
C GLU A 277 11.67 15.53 -9.13
N THR A 278 11.71 16.78 -8.68
CA THR A 278 12.50 17.14 -7.50
C THR A 278 11.78 16.71 -6.22
N PHE A 279 12.15 15.56 -5.66
CA PHE A 279 11.60 15.05 -4.39
C PHE A 279 12.56 15.30 -3.22
N SER A 280 13.87 15.28 -3.44
CA SER A 280 14.88 15.47 -2.38
C SER A 280 14.84 16.87 -1.74
N LYS A 281 14.52 17.90 -2.54
CA LYS A 281 14.46 19.29 -2.08
C LYS A 281 13.25 19.62 -1.21
N CYS A 282 12.27 18.74 -1.08
CA CYS A 282 11.21 18.95 -0.09
C CYS A 282 11.65 18.54 1.32
N SER A 283 12.71 17.72 1.44
CA SER A 283 13.21 17.21 2.73
C SER A 283 13.96 18.28 3.55
N SER A 284 14.37 19.40 2.93
CA SER A 284 15.15 20.46 3.59
C SER A 284 14.33 21.37 4.51
N ASN A 285 12.99 21.36 4.42
CA ASN A 285 12.14 21.97 5.45
C ASN A 285 11.91 20.99 6.61
N ARG A 286 12.97 20.72 7.38
CA ARG A 286 12.91 20.02 8.68
C ARG A 286 12.15 20.80 9.77
N ASN A 287 11.40 21.84 9.41
CA ASN A 287 10.25 22.25 10.21
C ASN A 287 9.14 21.23 9.98
N VAL A 288 9.32 20.09 10.63
CA VAL A 288 8.32 19.05 10.85
C VAL A 288 7.22 19.67 11.72
N ARG A 289 6.44 20.59 11.15
CA ARG A 289 5.00 20.67 11.41
C ARG A 289 4.34 19.52 10.63
N SER A 290 4.84 18.29 10.83
CA SER A 290 4.17 17.11 10.32
C SER A 290 2.86 16.96 11.09
N PHE A 291 1.84 16.49 10.39
CA PHE A 291 0.55 16.02 10.89
C PHE A 291 -0.64 16.99 10.96
N GLN A 292 -0.46 18.32 10.99
CA GLN A 292 -1.63 19.21 11.11
C GLN A 292 -2.38 19.49 9.79
N GLU A 293 -1.71 19.47 8.63
CA GLU A 293 -2.38 19.85 7.37
C GLU A 293 -3.27 18.74 6.77
N GLU A 294 -2.98 17.46 7.04
CA GLU A 294 -3.86 16.37 6.59
C GLU A 294 -5.13 16.27 7.47
N THR A 295 -5.08 16.78 8.71
CA THR A 295 -6.23 16.90 9.63
C THR A 295 -7.13 18.10 9.33
N MET A 296 -6.58 19.18 8.77
CA MET A 296 -7.35 20.42 8.53
C MET A 296 -8.35 20.34 7.37
N MET A 297 -8.20 19.37 6.46
CA MET A 297 -9.12 19.23 5.31
C MET A 297 -10.34 18.36 5.57
N THR A 298 -10.48 17.75 6.76
CA THR A 298 -11.63 16.87 7.06
C THR A 298 -12.51 17.29 8.22
N ASN A 299 -12.11 18.10 9.21
CA ASN A 299 -13.02 18.49 10.31
C ASN A 299 -12.71 19.89 10.89
N LYS A 300 -13.55 20.89 10.56
CA LYS A 300 -13.64 22.18 11.31
C LYS A 300 -14.95 22.33 12.09
N ALA A 301 -15.64 21.22 12.34
CA ALA A 301 -16.80 21.18 13.23
C ALA A 301 -16.57 20.03 14.22
N HIS A 302 -16.76 20.30 15.51
CA HIS A 302 -16.65 19.35 16.63
C HIS A 302 -15.25 19.13 17.23
N LEU A 303 -14.61 20.21 17.67
CA LEU A 303 -13.66 20.15 18.78
C LEU A 303 -14.23 20.92 19.96
N LEU A 304 -15.14 20.29 20.70
CA LEU A 304 -15.50 20.65 22.06
C LEU A 304 -15.70 19.34 22.86
N SER A 305 -15.23 19.35 24.10
CA SER A 305 -15.22 18.29 25.12
C SER A 305 -14.11 17.24 25.01
N ASN A 306 -12.96 17.57 25.60
CA ASN A 306 -12.02 16.61 26.19
C ASN A 306 -11.54 17.21 27.51
N GLU A 307 -12.45 17.27 28.49
CA GLU A 307 -12.09 17.26 29.90
C GLU A 307 -12.83 16.05 30.46
N ASP A 308 -12.06 14.99 30.76
CA ASP A 308 -12.28 14.04 31.85
C ASP A 308 -11.46 12.79 31.57
N ARG A 309 -10.34 12.64 32.29
CA ARG A 309 -9.95 11.42 33.00
C ARG A 309 -8.64 11.63 33.76
N LEU A 310 -8.81 11.86 35.05
CA LEU A 310 -7.95 11.38 36.13
C LEU A 310 -8.67 10.18 36.76
N SER A 311 -7.89 9.23 37.29
CA SER A 311 -8.29 8.10 38.17
C SER A 311 -8.84 6.84 37.44
N ASP A 312 -8.48 5.58 37.74
CA ASP A 312 -7.71 4.94 38.83
C ASP A 312 -7.18 3.55 38.36
N ASP A 313 -6.04 3.14 38.93
CA ASP A 313 -5.52 1.80 39.24
C ASP A 313 -6.11 0.53 38.58
N ASP A 314 -5.31 -0.14 37.73
CA ASP A 314 -5.28 -1.62 37.58
C ASP A 314 -3.89 -2.09 37.11
N ASP A 315 -3.06 -2.57 38.04
CA ASP A 315 -1.68 -3.07 37.82
C ASP A 315 -1.64 -4.46 37.11
N SER A 316 -2.70 -4.84 36.39
CA SER A 316 -2.79 -6.13 35.68
C SER A 316 -2.71 -6.03 34.15
N GLU A 317 -2.68 -4.82 33.57
CA GLU A 317 -2.62 -4.58 32.11
C GLU A 317 -1.19 -4.43 31.54
N GLU A 318 -0.14 -4.45 32.35
CA GLU A 318 1.23 -4.08 31.89
C GLU A 318 1.85 -5.07 30.87
N TYR A 319 1.35 -6.31 30.77
CA TYR A 319 1.91 -7.34 29.89
C TYR A 319 1.24 -7.46 28.52
N GLU A 320 0.00 -6.98 28.33
CA GLU A 320 -0.72 -7.18 27.05
C GLU A 320 -0.30 -6.20 25.95
N ASP A 321 0.39 -5.11 26.31
CA ASP A 321 0.75 -4.03 25.40
C ASP A 321 2.28 -3.79 25.28
N ASP A 322 3.12 -4.68 25.81
CA ASP A 322 4.57 -4.63 25.56
C ASP A 322 4.85 -4.85 24.06
N ILE A 323 5.35 -3.80 23.41
CA ILE A 323 5.59 -3.74 21.96
C ILE A 323 6.56 -4.84 21.51
N ASP A 324 7.57 -5.17 22.31
CA ASP A 324 8.57 -6.17 21.93
C ASP A 324 7.97 -7.58 22.01
N MET A 325 7.15 -7.87 23.02
CA MET A 325 6.43 -9.14 23.11
C MET A 325 5.37 -9.29 22.00
N LEU A 326 4.64 -8.22 21.70
CA LEU A 326 3.62 -8.22 20.63
C LEU A 326 4.22 -8.43 19.24
N ARG A 327 5.48 -8.05 19.03
CA ARG A 327 6.17 -8.34 17.77
C ARG A 327 6.31 -9.85 17.55
N ASP A 328 6.44 -10.65 18.60
CA ASP A 328 6.58 -12.10 18.50
C ASP A 328 5.28 -12.88 18.81
N ASP A 329 4.18 -12.19 19.14
CA ASP A 329 2.87 -12.81 19.38
C ASP A 329 2.37 -13.57 18.13
N PHE A 330 1.98 -14.83 18.33
CA PHE A 330 1.56 -15.73 17.27
C PHE A 330 0.34 -15.23 16.48
N TYR A 331 -0.66 -14.66 17.17
CA TYR A 331 -1.87 -14.18 16.53
C TYR A 331 -1.62 -12.87 15.78
N VAL A 332 -0.79 -11.98 16.33
CA VAL A 332 -0.30 -10.78 15.65
C VAL A 332 0.46 -11.16 14.38
N GLN A 333 1.42 -12.07 14.47
CA GLN A 333 2.20 -12.54 13.32
C GLN A 333 1.33 -13.22 12.26
N ARG A 334 0.38 -14.06 12.67
CA ARG A 334 -0.59 -14.69 11.77
C ARG A 334 -1.46 -13.64 11.08
N ALA A 335 -1.97 -12.66 11.82
CA ALA A 335 -2.82 -11.60 11.28
C ALA A 335 -2.05 -10.72 10.29
N LEU A 336 -0.80 -10.38 10.58
CA LEU A 336 0.05 -9.54 9.73
C LEU A 336 0.74 -10.29 8.58
N SER A 337 0.73 -11.63 8.57
CA SER A 337 1.42 -12.46 7.58
C SER A 337 1.18 -12.05 6.10
N PRO A 338 -0.05 -11.74 5.66
CA PRO A 338 -0.29 -11.25 4.30
C PRO A 338 0.43 -9.91 4.02
N SER A 339 0.37 -8.98 4.97
CA SER A 339 1.04 -7.68 4.86
C SER A 339 2.56 -7.81 4.90
N ASN A 340 3.09 -8.69 5.75
CA ASN A 340 4.51 -9.01 5.85
C ASN A 340 5.05 -9.61 4.54
N THR A 341 4.27 -10.46 3.88
CA THR A 341 4.62 -11.03 2.57
C THR A 341 4.80 -9.94 1.50
N ILE A 342 3.88 -8.97 1.44
CA ILE A 342 3.95 -7.84 0.50
C ILE A 342 5.14 -6.94 0.84
N TYR A 343 5.32 -6.59 2.13
CA TYR A 343 6.41 -5.73 2.60
C TYR A 343 7.79 -6.36 2.36
N ALA A 344 7.96 -7.65 2.62
CA ALA A 344 9.22 -8.35 2.38
C ALA A 344 9.66 -8.27 0.91
N GLU A 345 8.72 -8.46 -0.02
CA GLU A 345 9.00 -8.31 -1.44
C GLU A 345 9.25 -6.85 -1.83
N ALA A 346 8.48 -5.90 -1.29
CA ALA A 346 8.73 -4.46 -1.50
C ALA A 346 10.14 -4.05 -1.05
N LYS A 347 10.59 -4.51 0.12
CA LYS A 347 11.93 -4.26 0.67
C LYS A 347 13.01 -4.91 -0.18
N ARG A 348 12.78 -6.12 -0.68
CA ARG A 348 13.68 -6.79 -1.63
C ARG A 348 13.82 -6.00 -2.93
N VAL A 349 12.69 -5.54 -3.49
CA VAL A 349 12.68 -4.71 -4.71
C VAL A 349 13.42 -3.40 -4.48
N PHE A 350 13.11 -2.69 -3.39
CA PHE A 350 13.79 -1.47 -2.97
C PHE A 350 15.32 -1.63 -2.94
N ASN A 351 15.82 -2.68 -2.28
CA ASN A 351 17.27 -2.92 -2.15
C ASN A 351 17.95 -3.10 -3.51
N ILE A 352 17.29 -3.77 -4.46
CA ILE A 352 17.80 -3.96 -5.82
C ILE A 352 17.82 -2.62 -6.57
N GLN A 353 16.73 -1.84 -6.49
CA GLN A 353 16.66 -0.51 -7.11
C GLN A 353 17.75 0.42 -6.58
N ARG A 354 17.95 0.42 -5.25
CA ARG A 354 19.00 1.19 -4.58
C ARG A 354 20.39 0.82 -5.10
N GLN A 355 20.69 -0.47 -5.19
CA GLN A 355 21.99 -0.91 -5.70
C GLN A 355 22.21 -0.48 -7.15
N ILE A 356 21.17 -0.56 -7.99
CA ILE A 356 21.23 -0.12 -9.39
C ILE A 356 21.49 1.38 -9.46
N LEU A 357 20.80 2.20 -8.65
CA LEU A 357 21.04 3.64 -8.60
C LEU A 357 22.46 3.96 -8.12
N TYR A 358 22.92 3.31 -7.06
CA TYR A 358 24.28 3.49 -6.54
C TYR A 358 25.35 3.20 -7.59
N ASN A 359 25.21 2.10 -8.33
CA ASN A 359 26.14 1.74 -9.40
C ASN A 359 26.11 2.75 -10.56
N LYS A 360 24.96 3.38 -10.83
CA LYS A 360 24.82 4.42 -11.87
C LYS A 360 25.41 5.77 -11.48
N LEU A 361 25.48 6.08 -10.19
CA LEU A 361 26.02 7.37 -9.71
C LEU A 361 27.54 7.33 -9.54
N ASN A 362 28.13 6.14 -9.43
CA ASN A 362 29.57 5.94 -9.25
C ASN A 362 30.31 5.50 -10.52
N ASN A 363 29.59 5.31 -11.63
CA ASN A 363 30.12 5.17 -12.98
C ASN A 363 29.85 6.46 -13.75
#